data_AF-A0A2A2SED0-F1
#
_entry.id   AF-A0A2A2SED0-F1
#
_cell.length_a   1.000
_cell.length_b   1.000
_cell.length_c   1.000
_cell.angle_alpha   90.00
_cell.angle_beta   90.00
_cell.angle_gamma   90.00
#
_symmetry.space_group_name_H-M   'P 1'
#
loop_
_entity.id
_entity.type
_entity.pdbx_description
1 polymer ?
#
loop_
_entity_poly.entity_id
_entity_poly.type
_entity_poly.pdbx_seq_one_letter_code
_entity_poly.pdbx_strand_id
1 'polypeptide(L)'
;MPESTPPCAGLPIESGAFVLEVSVIRFIPYAVVLLIACAAVGAPAQTSPAPTEQARTPADLYGELFRAVQLGRVFPDGKTFVDVVPKRPPAAIMADYRRDRPAGDALRRFVLANFVVPGVNDVGALPLREHIRRLWPTLARPAKTAEPGGSAIALPAPYVVPGGRFREIYYWDSYFTMLGLRVDGQGTLVESMLDGFTSLVERYGRIPNGTRTYYLSRSQPPFFALMLDLGADAEPATAARRLRALRREHGFWMEGARVVRMPDGSLLNRYGDDRDVPRDESYAEDVATAREAAPRPAAQTYRDLRAGAESGWDYSSRWLRDGRTLASVRTTDIVPIDLNSLLYAAERRIAERCRAVADAACAAQFGRRADRRRAAIDRYLWLPGERRYADWSLSARGPTTVLSAATLYPLFVGLASADQARAVAATTRERLLAPGGLRTTLVVTGQQWDRPNGWAPLQWIAVEGLARTGHEPLAREVAVRWLATVGRVYRETGRMLEKYDVEEIKPGGGGEYPTQDGFGWTNGVTSALLERYPDLDPAVRAEVAR
;
A
#
# COMPACT_ATOMS: atom_id res chain seq x y z
N MET A 1 47.61 40.70 -33.80
CA MET A 1 48.07 41.93 -34.46
C MET A 1 47.43 41.98 -35.83
N PRO A 2 46.90 43.13 -36.30
CA PRO A 2 46.54 44.37 -35.58
C PRO A 2 45.39 44.11 -34.54
N GLU A 3 44.31 44.90 -34.43
CA GLU A 3 44.12 46.19 -33.68
C GLU A 3 42.60 46.40 -33.42
N SER A 4 42.08 47.36 -32.64
CA SER A 4 42.62 48.41 -31.73
C SER A 4 41.62 48.72 -30.59
N THR A 5 41.85 49.82 -29.85
CA THR A 5 41.13 50.41 -28.70
C THR A 5 41.37 51.94 -28.71
N PRO A 6 40.85 52.81 -27.78
CA PRO A 6 39.54 52.95 -27.11
C PRO A 6 38.99 54.42 -27.36
N PRO A 7 38.32 55.21 -26.46
CA PRO A 7 38.72 55.62 -25.09
C PRO A 7 37.59 55.75 -24.01
N CYS A 8 37.96 56.30 -22.84
CA CYS A 8 37.37 56.11 -21.51
C CYS A 8 36.31 57.11 -20.99
N ALA A 9 35.48 56.61 -20.06
CA ALA A 9 35.07 57.20 -18.75
C ALA A 9 34.58 56.02 -17.85
N GLY A 10 34.45 56.07 -16.51
CA GLY A 10 34.70 57.10 -15.48
C GLY A 10 34.71 56.50 -14.05
N LEU A 11 34.36 57.28 -13.02
CA LEU A 11 34.26 56.93 -11.56
C LEU A 11 33.05 57.70 -10.92
N PRO A 12 32.62 57.53 -9.64
CA PRO A 12 33.25 56.83 -8.48
C PRO A 12 32.35 55.99 -7.51
N ILE A 13 33.02 55.23 -6.62
CA ILE A 13 32.82 54.99 -5.14
C ILE A 13 31.41 54.64 -4.58
N GLU A 14 31.27 53.49 -3.91
CA GLU A 14 31.07 53.38 -2.42
C GLU A 14 31.17 51.92 -1.91
N SER A 15 31.65 51.76 -0.67
CA SER A 15 31.85 50.46 -0.01
C SER A 15 31.39 50.52 1.45
N GLY A 16 30.29 49.84 1.77
CA GLY A 16 29.70 49.84 3.12
C GLY A 16 30.23 48.73 4.02
N ALA A 17 30.77 49.12 5.19
CA ALA A 17 31.07 48.21 6.29
C ALA A 17 29.88 48.13 7.28
N PHE A 18 29.73 47.02 7.99
CA PHE A 18 28.79 46.90 9.12
C PHE A 18 29.54 46.75 10.45
N VAL A 19 28.93 47.32 11.50
CA VAL A 19 29.59 47.71 12.75
C VAL A 19 29.48 46.62 13.84
N LEU A 20 30.55 46.47 14.63
CA LEU A 20 30.54 45.78 15.92
C LEU A 20 30.34 46.81 17.04
N GLU A 21 29.25 46.69 17.80
CA GLU A 21 29.07 47.50 19.01
C GLU A 21 29.78 46.90 20.22
N VAL A 22 30.42 47.78 20.99
CA VAL A 22 31.04 47.49 22.29
C VAL A 22 30.25 48.24 23.36
N SER A 23 30.04 47.63 24.52
CA SER A 23 29.60 48.35 25.71
C SER A 23 30.36 47.89 26.95
N VAL A 24 30.88 48.87 27.68
CA VAL A 24 31.71 48.73 28.88
C VAL A 24 30.93 49.32 30.06
N ILE A 25 30.94 48.68 31.24
CA ILE A 25 30.76 49.40 32.51
C ILE A 25 31.51 48.71 33.69
N ARG A 26 32.09 49.62 34.49
CA ARG A 26 33.04 49.57 35.62
C ARG A 26 32.87 48.57 36.78
N PHE A 27 34.01 48.30 37.42
CA PHE A 27 34.22 47.78 38.78
C PHE A 27 33.74 48.74 39.90
N ILE A 28 33.48 48.19 41.10
CA ILE A 28 33.95 48.66 42.44
C ILE A 28 33.81 47.50 43.46
N PRO A 29 34.77 47.30 44.39
CA PRO A 29 34.69 46.24 45.42
C PRO A 29 34.25 46.75 46.79
N TYR A 30 33.64 45.89 47.63
CA TYR A 30 33.56 46.09 49.08
C TYR A 30 33.69 44.78 49.84
N ALA A 31 34.58 44.76 50.83
CA ALA A 31 34.68 43.69 51.83
C ALA A 31 33.85 44.07 53.07
N VAL A 32 33.19 43.09 53.68
CA VAL A 32 32.58 43.24 55.01
C VAL A 32 32.97 42.02 55.85
N VAL A 33 33.70 42.30 56.94
CA VAL A 33 33.92 41.38 58.05
C VAL A 33 32.71 41.48 58.98
N LEU A 34 32.17 40.36 59.45
CA LEU A 34 31.24 40.36 60.59
C LEU A 34 31.57 39.24 61.57
N LEU A 35 31.45 39.54 62.87
CA LEU A 35 31.90 38.69 63.97
C LEU A 35 30.95 37.51 64.24
N ILE A 36 31.54 36.41 64.71
CA ILE A 36 30.81 35.29 65.31
C ILE A 36 30.45 35.66 66.75
N ALA A 37 29.17 35.66 67.08
CA ALA A 37 28.67 35.72 68.45
C ALA A 37 27.90 34.43 68.77
N CYS A 38 28.37 33.69 69.78
CA CYS A 38 27.68 32.49 70.25
C CYS A 38 26.43 32.86 71.06
N ALA A 39 25.28 32.32 70.68
CA ALA A 39 24.12 32.18 71.55
C ALA A 39 23.48 30.81 71.29
N ALA A 40 23.43 29.97 72.32
CA ALA A 40 22.88 28.62 72.21
C ALA A 40 21.34 28.65 72.29
N VAL A 41 20.67 28.07 71.31
CA VAL A 41 19.25 27.70 71.36
C VAL A 41 19.12 26.25 70.93
N GLY A 42 18.34 25.46 71.66
CA GLY A 42 18.34 24.00 71.57
C GLY A 42 17.94 23.45 70.21
N ALA A 43 18.58 22.34 69.80
CA ALA A 43 18.23 21.62 68.59
C ALA A 43 16.82 21.00 68.70
N PRO A 44 15.94 21.17 67.70
CA PRO A 44 14.74 20.36 67.62
C PRO A 44 15.11 18.91 67.31
N ALA A 45 14.45 17.96 67.96
CA ALA A 45 14.63 16.54 67.67
C ALA A 45 14.28 16.27 66.19
N GLN A 46 15.22 15.67 65.45
CA GLN A 46 14.97 15.23 64.08
C GLN A 46 13.99 14.05 64.12
N THR A 47 12.72 14.31 63.84
CA THR A 47 11.77 13.25 63.49
C THR A 47 12.22 12.63 62.17
N SER A 48 12.65 11.36 62.21
CA SER A 48 12.90 10.59 60.99
C SER A 48 11.61 10.58 60.14
N PRO A 49 11.70 10.76 58.81
CA PRO A 49 10.54 10.57 57.95
C PRO A 49 10.05 9.13 58.08
N ALA A 50 8.72 8.95 58.03
CA ALA A 50 8.11 7.63 58.00
C ALA A 50 8.69 6.81 56.83
N PRO A 51 8.79 5.47 56.95
CA PRO A 51 9.36 4.64 55.90
C PRO A 51 8.58 4.85 54.60
N THR A 52 9.27 5.33 53.57
CA THR A 52 8.74 5.38 52.21
C THR A 52 8.33 3.98 51.79
N GLU A 53 7.10 3.83 51.30
CA GLU A 53 6.59 2.57 50.77
C GLU A 53 7.59 2.03 49.73
N GLN A 54 8.20 0.87 50.00
CA GLN A 54 9.25 0.34 49.14
C GLN A 54 8.71 0.15 47.72
N ALA A 55 9.31 0.85 46.76
CA ALA A 55 8.92 0.78 45.36
C ALA A 55 9.05 -0.66 44.85
N ARG A 56 7.91 -1.31 44.65
CA ARG A 56 7.83 -2.69 44.14
C ARG A 56 8.46 -2.78 42.75
N THR A 57 9.25 -3.82 42.51
CA THR A 57 9.86 -4.03 41.20
C THR A 57 8.80 -4.47 40.17
N PRO A 58 9.07 -4.36 38.85
CA PRO A 58 8.20 -4.95 37.82
C PRO A 58 7.95 -6.45 38.01
N ALA A 59 8.90 -7.20 38.60
CA ALA A 59 8.72 -8.60 38.93
C ALA A 59 7.70 -8.80 40.07
N ASP A 60 7.70 -7.92 41.08
CA ASP A 60 6.72 -7.96 42.19
C ASP A 60 5.33 -7.48 41.75
N LEU A 61 5.28 -6.46 40.88
CA LEU A 61 4.04 -5.87 40.38
C LEU A 61 3.31 -6.81 39.39
N TYR A 62 4.04 -7.49 38.52
CA TYR A 62 3.46 -8.26 37.41
C TYR A 62 3.68 -9.78 37.51
N GLY A 63 4.55 -10.26 38.39
CA GLY A 63 4.67 -11.67 38.79
C GLY A 63 4.63 -12.70 37.65
N GLU A 64 3.49 -13.38 37.51
CA GLU A 64 3.22 -14.36 36.45
C GLU A 64 3.28 -13.79 35.02
N LEU A 65 2.80 -12.55 34.81
CA LEU A 65 2.92 -11.84 33.53
C LEU A 65 4.39 -11.51 33.24
N PHE A 66 5.13 -11.04 34.26
CA PHE A 66 6.57 -10.78 34.12
C PHE A 66 7.33 -12.04 33.69
N ARG A 67 7.09 -13.17 34.37
CA ARG A 67 7.71 -14.45 34.01
C ARG A 67 7.33 -14.91 32.60
N ALA A 68 6.06 -14.81 32.23
CA ALA A 68 5.60 -15.20 30.89
C ALA A 68 6.24 -14.36 29.78
N VAL A 69 6.39 -13.05 29.99
CA VAL A 69 7.00 -12.13 29.02
C VAL A 69 8.51 -12.37 28.87
N GLN A 70 9.22 -12.53 29.98
CA GLN A 70 10.66 -12.77 29.99
C GLN A 70 11.03 -14.15 29.44
N LEU A 71 10.40 -15.23 29.95
CA LEU A 71 10.67 -16.60 29.52
C LEU A 71 10.19 -16.86 28.09
N GLY A 72 9.10 -16.21 27.67
CA GLY A 72 8.58 -16.25 26.31
C GLY A 72 9.37 -15.43 25.29
N ARG A 73 10.41 -14.68 25.71
CA ARG A 73 11.22 -13.77 24.86
C ARG A 73 10.35 -12.86 23.97
N VAL A 74 9.31 -12.28 24.54
CA VAL A 74 8.34 -11.41 23.83
C VAL A 74 9.01 -10.17 23.23
N PHE A 75 10.14 -9.76 23.81
CA PHE A 75 11.06 -8.75 23.29
C PHE A 75 12.48 -9.35 23.17
N PRO A 76 13.31 -8.89 22.23
CA PRO A 76 14.65 -9.44 22.01
C PRO A 76 15.64 -9.13 23.15
N ASP A 77 15.40 -8.07 23.92
CA ASP A 77 16.15 -7.71 25.12
C ASP A 77 15.24 -7.86 26.35
N GLY A 78 15.75 -8.53 27.40
CA GLY A 78 15.04 -8.69 28.67
C GLY A 78 14.85 -7.39 29.43
N LYS A 79 15.71 -6.37 29.21
CA LYS A 79 15.54 -5.05 29.82
C LYS A 79 14.28 -4.33 29.32
N THR A 80 13.87 -4.57 28.08
CA THR A 80 12.71 -3.92 27.45
C THR A 80 11.41 -4.06 28.27
N PHE A 81 11.17 -5.22 28.92
CA PHE A 81 9.98 -5.38 29.77
C PHE A 81 10.16 -4.90 31.22
N VAL A 82 11.40 -4.63 31.66
CA VAL A 82 11.67 -4.05 33.00
C VAL A 82 11.39 -2.55 32.98
N ASP A 83 11.68 -1.87 31.86
CA ASP A 83 11.54 -0.42 31.72
C ASP A 83 10.11 0.04 31.30
N VAL A 84 9.11 -0.84 31.40
CA VAL A 84 7.75 -0.52 30.91
C VAL A 84 6.95 0.37 31.86
N VAL A 85 6.18 1.30 31.29
CA VAL A 85 5.24 2.14 32.04
C VAL A 85 3.82 1.59 31.85
N PRO A 86 3.08 1.23 32.91
CA PRO A 86 1.72 0.71 32.77
C PRO A 86 0.75 1.81 32.30
N LYS A 87 -0.06 1.53 31.29
CA LYS A 87 -1.07 2.47 30.73
C LYS A 87 -2.32 2.62 31.61
N ARG A 88 -2.48 1.75 32.62
CA ARG A 88 -3.61 1.69 33.57
C ARG A 88 -3.17 0.96 34.85
N PRO A 89 -3.95 0.97 35.95
CA PRO A 89 -3.52 0.40 37.23
C PRO A 89 -3.03 -1.07 37.12
N PRO A 90 -1.85 -1.43 37.65
CA PRO A 90 -1.29 -2.78 37.60
C PRO A 90 -2.25 -3.90 38.03
N ALA A 91 -3.06 -3.67 39.06
CA ALA A 91 -4.05 -4.65 39.52
C ALA A 91 -5.10 -5.01 38.44
N ALA A 92 -5.55 -4.03 37.64
CA ALA A 92 -6.48 -4.26 36.55
C ALA A 92 -5.82 -5.00 35.37
N ILE A 93 -4.55 -4.69 35.07
CA ILE A 93 -3.75 -5.44 34.10
C ILE A 93 -3.63 -6.91 34.54
N MET A 94 -3.29 -7.16 35.79
CA MET A 94 -3.13 -8.52 36.31
C MET A 94 -4.44 -9.30 36.41
N ALA A 95 -5.57 -8.63 36.68
CA ALA A 95 -6.89 -9.28 36.66
C ALA A 95 -7.24 -9.76 35.24
N ASP A 96 -7.04 -8.92 34.22
CA ASP A 96 -7.29 -9.28 32.83
C ASP A 96 -6.33 -10.37 32.34
N TYR A 97 -5.03 -10.28 32.69
CA TYR A 97 -4.06 -11.31 32.36
C TYR A 97 -4.46 -12.70 32.90
N ARG A 98 -4.93 -12.77 34.15
CA ARG A 98 -5.38 -14.02 34.79
C ARG A 98 -6.62 -14.62 34.15
N ARG A 99 -7.53 -13.77 33.67
CA ARG A 99 -8.76 -14.18 32.96
C ARG A 99 -8.43 -14.67 31.55
N ASP A 100 -7.67 -13.89 30.79
CA ASP A 100 -7.48 -14.08 29.35
C ASP A 100 -6.31 -15.03 29.02
N ARG A 101 -5.37 -15.21 29.96
CA ARG A 101 -4.17 -16.07 29.88
C ARG A 101 -3.46 -16.08 28.52
N PRO A 102 -3.12 -14.91 27.96
CA PRO A 102 -2.56 -14.80 26.62
C PRO A 102 -1.14 -15.40 26.53
N ALA A 103 -0.83 -16.04 25.40
CA ALA A 103 0.47 -16.64 25.09
C ALA A 103 0.94 -16.23 23.68
N GLY A 104 2.25 -16.36 23.39
CA GLY A 104 2.84 -16.03 22.09
C GLY A 104 2.51 -14.60 21.62
N ASP A 105 2.07 -14.44 20.38
CA ASP A 105 1.67 -13.12 19.84
C ASP A 105 0.50 -12.47 20.60
N ALA A 106 -0.39 -13.27 21.20
CA ALA A 106 -1.46 -12.71 22.04
C ALA A 106 -0.87 -12.09 23.32
N LEU A 107 0.19 -12.67 23.89
CA LEU A 107 0.92 -12.08 25.02
C LEU A 107 1.62 -10.79 24.61
N ARG A 108 2.25 -10.76 23.43
CA ARG A 108 2.86 -9.54 22.89
C ARG A 108 1.84 -8.41 22.69
N ARG A 109 0.69 -8.72 22.07
CA ARG A 109 -0.43 -7.76 21.93
C ARG A 109 -0.97 -7.30 23.30
N PHE A 110 -1.14 -8.23 24.25
CA PHE A 110 -1.56 -7.91 25.61
C PHE A 110 -0.58 -6.92 26.27
N VAL A 111 0.73 -7.14 26.16
CA VAL A 111 1.72 -6.19 26.69
C VAL A 111 1.59 -4.84 26.00
N LEU A 112 1.58 -4.79 24.66
CA LEU A 112 1.55 -3.52 23.93
C LEU A 112 0.25 -2.72 24.16
N ALA A 113 -0.87 -3.38 24.44
CA ALA A 113 -2.12 -2.74 24.83
C ALA A 113 -2.08 -2.17 26.25
N ASN A 114 -1.37 -2.83 27.18
CA ASN A 114 -1.37 -2.50 28.61
C ASN A 114 -0.18 -1.65 29.09
N PHE A 115 0.88 -1.58 28.28
CA PHE A 115 2.14 -0.93 28.64
C PHE A 115 2.65 -0.02 27.52
N VAL A 116 3.30 1.06 27.95
CA VAL A 116 4.28 1.80 27.15
C VAL A 116 5.60 1.06 27.28
N VAL A 117 6.18 0.67 26.15
CA VAL A 117 7.34 -0.20 26.01
C VAL A 117 8.45 0.59 25.30
N PRO A 118 9.59 0.84 25.95
CA PRO A 118 10.67 1.64 25.37
C PRO A 118 11.20 1.11 24.04
N GLY A 119 11.42 2.02 23.09
CA GLY A 119 11.80 1.71 21.71
C GLY A 119 10.73 1.00 20.86
N VAL A 120 9.50 0.84 21.35
CA VAL A 120 8.44 0.05 20.68
C VAL A 120 7.13 0.81 20.53
N ASN A 121 6.62 1.44 21.59
CA ASN A 121 5.41 2.29 21.53
C ASN A 121 5.45 3.47 22.53
N ASP A 122 6.65 3.85 22.96
CA ASP A 122 7.01 5.01 23.78
C ASP A 122 7.32 6.27 22.94
N VAL A 123 7.88 6.09 21.75
CA VAL A 123 7.87 7.09 20.69
C VAL A 123 6.41 7.44 20.42
N GLY A 124 6.03 8.67 20.79
CA GLY A 124 4.70 9.20 20.53
C GLY A 124 4.39 9.05 19.04
N ALA A 125 3.57 8.07 18.71
CA ALA A 125 3.34 7.68 17.32
C ALA A 125 2.77 8.87 16.57
N LEU A 126 3.55 9.38 15.61
CA LEU A 126 3.13 10.52 14.79
C LEU A 126 1.75 10.23 14.19
N PRO A 127 0.86 11.22 14.05
CA PRO A 127 -0.39 11.05 13.31
C PRO A 127 -0.14 10.31 11.99
N LEU A 128 -1.03 9.39 11.62
CA LEU A 128 -0.82 8.49 10.46
C LEU A 128 -0.35 9.25 9.21
N ARG A 129 -0.98 10.38 8.92
CA ARG A 129 -0.64 11.21 7.77
C ARG A 129 0.74 11.87 7.86
N GLU A 130 1.17 12.27 9.06
CA GLU A 130 2.52 12.79 9.28
C GLU A 130 3.58 11.67 9.17
N HIS A 131 3.30 10.49 9.74
CA HIS A 131 4.17 9.32 9.58
C HIS A 131 4.37 8.96 8.10
N ILE A 132 3.28 8.88 7.34
CA ILE A 132 3.30 8.58 5.89
C ILE A 132 4.11 9.63 5.12
N ARG A 133 3.90 10.93 5.37
CA ARG A 133 4.69 12.01 4.75
C ARG A 133 6.18 11.87 5.00
N ARG A 134 6.58 11.48 6.21
CA ARG A 134 8.00 11.22 6.56
C ARG A 134 8.57 9.95 5.93
N LEU A 135 7.73 8.99 5.51
CA LEU A 135 8.17 7.78 4.81
C LEU A 135 8.43 8.00 3.31
N TRP A 136 7.82 8.99 2.66
CA TRP A 136 7.99 9.20 1.21
C TRP A 136 9.46 9.35 0.78
N PRO A 137 10.32 10.15 1.46
CA PRO A 137 11.75 10.21 1.13
C PRO A 137 12.49 8.88 1.37
N THR A 138 12.06 8.07 2.34
CA THR A 138 12.67 6.76 2.66
C THR A 138 12.27 5.67 1.66
N LEU A 139 11.09 5.77 1.05
CA LEU A 139 10.63 4.86 -0.01
C LEU A 139 11.04 5.33 -1.41
N ALA A 140 11.37 6.61 -1.58
CA ALA A 140 11.93 7.14 -2.82
C ALA A 140 13.32 6.55 -3.13
N ARG A 141 13.59 6.34 -4.42
CA ARG A 141 14.88 5.92 -4.98
C ARG A 141 15.27 6.90 -6.08
N PRO A 142 16.57 7.20 -6.25
CA PRO A 142 17.04 7.98 -7.39
C PRO A 142 16.82 7.21 -8.70
N ALA A 143 17.01 7.88 -9.84
CA ALA A 143 17.09 7.23 -11.14
C ALA A 143 18.05 6.02 -11.10
N LYS A 144 17.66 4.91 -11.74
CA LYS A 144 18.43 3.65 -11.70
C LYS A 144 19.17 3.45 -13.01
N THR A 145 20.50 3.31 -12.94
CA THR A 145 21.31 2.74 -14.01
C THR A 145 21.28 1.21 -13.95
N ALA A 146 21.28 0.56 -15.11
CA ALA A 146 21.49 -0.89 -15.19
C ALA A 146 23.00 -1.19 -15.10
N GLU A 147 23.36 -2.21 -14.34
CA GLU A 147 24.74 -2.68 -14.18
C GLU A 147 24.93 -3.97 -14.98
N PRO A 148 26.07 -4.17 -15.68
CA PRO A 148 26.34 -5.42 -16.39
C PRO A 148 26.24 -6.64 -15.47
N GLY A 149 25.50 -7.68 -15.90
CA GLY A 149 25.21 -8.87 -15.08
C GLY A 149 24.14 -8.67 -13.99
N GLY A 150 23.71 -7.43 -13.73
CA GLY A 150 22.64 -7.11 -12.79
C GLY A 150 21.24 -7.33 -13.39
N SER A 151 20.27 -7.67 -12.52
CA SER A 151 18.87 -7.86 -12.93
C SER A 151 18.04 -6.57 -12.98
N ALA A 152 18.56 -5.43 -12.52
CA ALA A 152 17.79 -4.19 -12.44
C ALA A 152 17.61 -3.52 -13.82
N ILE A 153 16.37 -3.19 -14.17
CA ILE A 153 16.06 -2.40 -15.38
C ILE A 153 16.30 -0.92 -15.09
N ALA A 154 16.98 -0.23 -16.01
CA ALA A 154 17.23 1.19 -15.87
C ALA A 154 15.94 2.03 -15.90
N LEU A 155 15.89 3.06 -15.05
CA LEU A 155 14.81 4.06 -14.95
C LEU A 155 15.41 5.47 -15.03
N PRO A 156 14.87 6.37 -15.88
CA PRO A 156 15.47 7.67 -16.16
C PRO A 156 15.28 8.72 -15.05
N ALA A 157 14.33 8.50 -14.13
CA ALA A 157 13.90 9.46 -13.13
C ALA A 157 13.70 8.80 -11.75
N PRO A 158 13.62 9.58 -10.66
CA PRO A 158 13.29 9.06 -9.33
C PRO A 158 11.93 8.35 -9.28
N TYR A 159 11.82 7.38 -8.37
CA TYR A 159 10.63 6.54 -8.23
C TYR A 159 10.43 6.09 -6.78
N VAL A 160 9.23 5.60 -6.45
CA VAL A 160 8.95 5.01 -5.13
C VAL A 160 8.91 3.49 -5.24
N VAL A 161 9.45 2.78 -4.23
CA VAL A 161 9.33 1.32 -4.09
C VAL A 161 8.34 0.96 -2.98
N PRO A 162 7.71 -0.24 -3.00
CA PRO A 162 6.71 -0.60 -1.99
C PRO A 162 7.27 -0.65 -0.56
N GLY A 163 8.45 -1.24 -0.35
CA GLY A 163 9.07 -1.40 0.97
C GLY A 163 9.62 -2.81 1.23
N GLY A 164 10.34 -2.98 2.34
CA GLY A 164 10.88 -4.28 2.76
C GLY A 164 11.78 -4.95 1.70
N ARG A 165 11.42 -6.17 1.30
CA ARG A 165 12.10 -6.95 0.25
C ARG A 165 11.99 -6.33 -1.15
N PHE A 166 10.96 -5.52 -1.40
CA PHE A 166 10.64 -4.98 -2.72
C PHE A 166 11.48 -3.73 -2.99
N ARG A 167 12.57 -3.91 -3.76
CA ARG A 167 13.61 -2.89 -4.00
C ARG A 167 13.55 -2.26 -5.39
N GLU A 168 12.48 -2.56 -6.13
CA GLU A 168 12.18 -2.09 -7.48
C GLU A 168 10.78 -1.49 -7.50
N ILE A 169 10.48 -0.65 -8.50
CA ILE A 169 9.11 -0.19 -8.70
C ILE A 169 8.27 -1.37 -9.23
N TYR A 170 7.09 -1.55 -8.66
CA TYR A 170 6.06 -2.47 -9.13
C TYR A 170 4.95 -1.67 -9.81
N TYR A 171 4.33 -2.25 -10.83
CA TYR A 171 3.41 -1.53 -11.70
C TYR A 171 2.15 -1.09 -10.95
N TRP A 172 1.25 -2.00 -10.58
CA TRP A 172 -0.06 -1.59 -10.03
C TRP A 172 0.04 -0.94 -8.64
N ASP A 173 0.98 -1.38 -7.78
CA ASP A 173 1.35 -0.78 -6.50
C ASP A 173 1.58 0.74 -6.60
N SER A 174 2.20 1.15 -7.71
CA SER A 174 2.55 2.55 -7.93
C SER A 174 1.33 3.43 -8.11
N TYR A 175 0.23 2.95 -8.69
CA TYR A 175 -0.99 3.75 -8.81
C TYR A 175 -1.51 4.13 -7.42
N PHE A 176 -1.62 3.14 -6.54
CA PHE A 176 -2.10 3.34 -5.18
C PHE A 176 -1.13 4.19 -4.35
N THR A 177 0.18 4.01 -4.56
CA THR A 177 1.22 4.86 -3.97
C THR A 177 1.09 6.32 -4.44
N MET A 178 0.90 6.53 -5.74
CA MET A 178 0.76 7.86 -6.36
C MET A 178 -0.46 8.63 -5.86
N LEU A 179 -1.54 7.96 -5.44
CA LEU A 179 -2.67 8.62 -4.77
C LEU A 179 -2.22 9.40 -3.52
N GLY A 180 -1.44 8.74 -2.65
CA GLY A 180 -0.86 9.36 -1.46
C GLY A 180 0.12 10.48 -1.79
N LEU A 181 1.01 10.22 -2.75
CA LEU A 181 1.96 11.23 -3.25
C LEU A 181 1.24 12.50 -3.74
N ARG A 182 0.12 12.38 -4.46
CA ARG A 182 -0.67 13.54 -4.91
C ARG A 182 -1.26 14.34 -3.74
N VAL A 183 -1.91 13.69 -2.77
CA VAL A 183 -2.55 14.38 -1.63
C VAL A 183 -1.55 14.86 -0.57
N ASP A 184 -0.29 14.44 -0.65
CA ASP A 184 0.82 14.92 0.18
C ASP A 184 1.80 15.84 -0.60
N GLY A 185 1.35 16.40 -1.74
CA GLY A 185 2.05 17.45 -2.48
C GLY A 185 3.27 17.01 -3.31
N GLN A 186 3.53 15.72 -3.43
CA GLN A 186 4.69 15.13 -4.12
C GLN A 186 4.51 15.07 -5.65
N GLY A 187 3.97 16.13 -6.26
CA GLY A 187 3.63 16.18 -7.69
C GLY A 187 4.81 15.85 -8.62
N THR A 188 5.99 16.40 -8.36
CA THR A 188 7.21 16.14 -9.14
C THR A 188 7.62 14.67 -9.15
N LEU A 189 7.40 13.96 -8.04
CA LEU A 189 7.70 12.52 -7.95
C LEU A 189 6.67 11.68 -8.71
N VAL A 190 5.40 12.12 -8.74
CA VAL A 190 4.36 11.52 -9.58
C VAL A 190 4.69 11.67 -11.08
N GLU A 191 5.10 12.86 -11.54
CA GLU A 191 5.54 13.05 -12.92
C GLU A 191 6.77 12.18 -13.25
N SER A 192 7.73 12.09 -12.33
CA SER A 192 8.94 11.24 -12.48
C SER A 192 8.58 9.76 -12.66
N MET A 193 7.62 9.25 -11.88
CA MET A 193 7.12 7.87 -12.01
C MET A 193 6.37 7.66 -13.33
N LEU A 194 5.56 8.64 -13.78
CA LEU A 194 4.88 8.58 -15.07
C LEU A 194 5.85 8.55 -16.25
N ASP A 195 6.95 9.30 -16.20
CA ASP A 195 8.01 9.26 -17.21
C ASP A 195 8.78 7.94 -17.18
N GLY A 196 9.01 7.38 -15.99
CA GLY A 196 9.53 6.03 -15.82
C GLY A 196 8.66 4.97 -16.50
N PHE A 197 7.35 4.96 -16.24
CA PHE A 197 6.41 4.04 -16.87
C PHE A 197 6.29 4.25 -18.38
N THR A 198 6.23 5.50 -18.84
CA THR A 198 6.23 5.83 -20.27
C THR A 198 7.49 5.27 -20.96
N SER A 199 8.67 5.42 -20.33
CA SER A 199 9.94 4.87 -20.81
C SER A 199 9.98 3.34 -20.84
N LEU A 200 9.29 2.66 -19.92
CA LEU A 200 9.18 1.19 -19.92
C LEU A 200 8.35 0.72 -21.12
N VAL A 201 7.20 1.35 -21.39
CA VAL A 201 6.37 1.02 -22.57
C VAL A 201 7.11 1.35 -23.87
N GLU A 202 7.86 2.46 -23.92
CA GLU A 202 8.66 2.85 -25.09
C GLU A 202 9.76 1.82 -25.42
N ARG A 203 10.37 1.19 -24.41
CA ARG A 203 11.42 0.17 -24.61
C ARG A 203 10.88 -1.25 -24.79
N TYR A 204 9.90 -1.65 -23.99
CA TYR A 204 9.47 -3.05 -23.86
C TYR A 204 8.05 -3.32 -24.40
N GLY A 205 7.34 -2.30 -24.87
CA GLY A 205 5.95 -2.40 -25.34
C GLY A 205 4.90 -2.55 -24.23
N ARG A 206 5.34 -2.72 -22.98
CA ARG A 206 4.54 -2.93 -21.78
C ARG A 206 5.25 -2.33 -20.57
N ILE A 207 4.52 -2.17 -19.47
CA ILE A 207 5.13 -2.04 -18.16
C ILE A 207 5.31 -3.47 -17.60
N PRO A 208 6.54 -3.92 -17.28
CA PRO A 208 6.75 -5.22 -16.64
C PRO A 208 6.23 -5.21 -15.20
N ASN A 209 5.97 -6.40 -14.63
CA ASN A 209 5.50 -6.59 -13.24
C ASN A 209 6.25 -5.67 -12.23
N GLY A 210 7.58 -5.71 -12.27
CA GLY A 210 8.45 -4.70 -11.70
C GLY A 210 9.71 -4.50 -12.53
N THR A 211 10.59 -3.58 -12.15
CA THR A 211 11.79 -3.24 -12.95
C THR A 211 12.97 -4.20 -12.77
N ARG A 212 12.73 -5.48 -13.05
CA ARG A 212 13.73 -6.55 -13.10
C ARG A 212 13.66 -7.33 -14.41
N THR A 213 14.80 -7.84 -14.89
CA THR A 213 14.89 -8.60 -16.14
C THR A 213 14.01 -9.85 -16.16
N TYR A 214 13.88 -10.57 -15.03
CA TYR A 214 13.00 -11.73 -14.89
C TYR A 214 11.49 -11.41 -14.90
N TYR A 215 11.13 -10.14 -14.70
CA TYR A 215 9.76 -9.65 -14.87
C TYR A 215 9.44 -9.23 -16.30
N LEU A 216 10.40 -9.17 -17.24
CA LEU A 216 10.13 -8.76 -18.61
C LEU A 216 9.12 -9.65 -19.34
N SER A 217 8.91 -10.91 -18.94
CA SER A 217 7.99 -11.83 -19.60
C SER A 217 6.51 -11.66 -19.22
N ARG A 218 6.18 -10.78 -18.26
CA ARG A 218 4.81 -10.48 -17.82
C ARG A 218 4.63 -9.02 -17.42
N SER A 219 3.39 -8.56 -17.42
CA SER A 219 2.99 -7.24 -16.89
C SER A 219 2.48 -7.36 -15.44
N GLN A 220 1.57 -6.47 -15.07
CA GLN A 220 0.74 -6.49 -13.86
C GLN A 220 -0.63 -5.85 -14.23
N PRO A 221 -1.63 -5.78 -13.34
CA PRO A 221 -2.93 -5.18 -13.67
C PRO A 221 -2.78 -3.77 -14.27
N PRO A 222 -3.39 -3.47 -15.45
CA PRO A 222 -3.02 -2.28 -16.23
C PRO A 222 -3.62 -0.98 -15.70
N PHE A 223 -2.95 -0.39 -14.70
CA PHE A 223 -3.34 0.87 -14.06
C PHE A 223 -2.77 2.13 -14.73
N PHE A 224 -1.87 2.05 -15.72
CA PHE A 224 -1.21 3.21 -16.33
C PHE A 224 -2.19 4.25 -16.87
N ALA A 225 -3.31 3.81 -17.45
CA ALA A 225 -4.37 4.72 -17.87
C ALA A 225 -4.88 5.61 -16.72
N LEU A 226 -5.07 5.03 -15.53
CA LEU A 226 -5.53 5.73 -14.33
C LEU A 226 -4.40 6.54 -13.67
N MET A 227 -3.15 6.05 -13.73
CA MET A 227 -1.98 6.80 -13.29
C MET A 227 -1.83 8.13 -14.04
N LEU A 228 -2.05 8.12 -15.36
CA LEU A 228 -1.97 9.32 -16.19
C LEU A 228 -3.03 10.38 -15.83
N ASP A 229 -4.10 10.02 -15.10
CA ASP A 229 -5.07 11.00 -14.58
C ASP A 229 -4.59 11.65 -13.27
N LEU A 230 -3.57 11.07 -12.63
CA LEU A 230 -2.87 11.67 -11.48
C LEU A 230 -1.73 12.61 -11.91
N GLY A 231 -1.41 12.65 -13.21
CA GLY A 231 -0.37 13.50 -13.78
C GLY A 231 -0.89 14.83 -14.31
N ALA A 232 0.02 15.78 -14.51
CA ALA A 232 -0.23 16.97 -15.31
C ALA A 232 0.19 16.71 -16.77
N ASP A 233 -0.77 16.79 -17.70
CA ASP A 233 -0.49 16.82 -19.14
C ASP A 233 -0.37 18.27 -19.64
N ALA A 234 0.42 19.08 -18.91
CA ALA A 234 0.55 20.52 -19.16
C ALA A 234 1.12 20.84 -20.55
N GLU A 235 2.06 20.03 -21.04
CA GLU A 235 2.71 20.21 -22.33
C GLU A 235 2.10 19.30 -23.41
N PRO A 236 1.67 19.82 -24.58
CA PRO A 236 1.09 19.02 -25.67
C PRO A 236 1.99 17.88 -26.14
N ALA A 237 3.32 18.08 -26.13
CA ALA A 237 4.29 17.04 -26.48
C ALA A 237 4.28 15.87 -25.49
N THR A 238 4.16 16.16 -24.20
CA THR A 238 4.06 15.17 -23.11
C THR A 238 2.74 14.41 -23.19
N ALA A 239 1.62 15.11 -23.40
CA ALA A 239 0.31 14.51 -23.61
C ALA A 239 0.31 13.54 -24.81
N ALA A 240 0.89 13.96 -25.95
CA ALA A 240 1.01 13.14 -27.14
C ALA A 240 1.94 11.92 -26.94
N ARG A 241 3.05 12.08 -26.19
CA ARG A 241 3.96 10.96 -25.83
C ARG A 241 3.24 9.93 -24.96
N ARG A 242 2.56 10.37 -23.90
CA ARG A 242 1.79 9.52 -22.98
C ARG A 242 0.65 8.79 -23.70
N LEU A 243 -0.05 9.46 -24.62
CA LEU A 243 -1.08 8.83 -25.45
C LEU A 243 -0.49 7.74 -26.38
N ARG A 244 0.67 7.98 -27.00
CA ARG A 244 1.37 6.95 -27.80
C ARG A 244 1.76 5.74 -26.96
N ALA A 245 2.31 5.96 -25.76
CA ALA A 245 2.65 4.88 -24.83
C ALA A 245 1.40 4.11 -24.39
N LEU A 246 0.33 4.78 -23.95
CA LEU A 246 -0.91 4.12 -23.53
C LEU A 246 -1.56 3.29 -24.65
N ARG A 247 -1.52 3.79 -25.90
CA ARG A 247 -1.97 3.02 -27.09
C ARG A 247 -1.09 1.79 -27.35
N ARG A 248 0.23 1.87 -27.10
CA ARG A 248 1.17 0.75 -27.27
C ARG A 248 1.00 -0.32 -26.20
N GLU A 249 0.78 0.07 -24.94
CA GLU A 249 0.47 -0.87 -23.87
C GLU A 249 -0.89 -1.56 -24.10
N HIS A 250 -1.91 -0.84 -24.57
CA HIS A 250 -3.17 -1.46 -25.01
C HIS A 250 -2.93 -2.48 -26.12
N GLY A 251 -2.01 -2.21 -27.05
CA GLY A 251 -1.55 -3.16 -28.06
C GLY A 251 -1.06 -4.47 -27.45
N PHE A 252 -0.13 -4.42 -26.50
CA PHE A 252 0.39 -5.60 -25.80
C PHE A 252 -0.72 -6.48 -25.17
N TRP A 253 -1.73 -5.87 -24.54
CA TRP A 253 -2.86 -6.62 -23.98
C TRP A 253 -3.74 -7.25 -25.06
N MET A 254 -3.85 -6.60 -26.23
CA MET A 254 -4.65 -7.06 -27.37
C MET A 254 -3.88 -7.99 -28.34
N GLU A 255 -2.78 -8.59 -27.90
CA GLU A 255 -1.93 -9.48 -28.70
C GLU A 255 -1.82 -10.90 -28.12
N GLY A 256 -1.62 -11.87 -29.03
CA GLY A 256 -1.28 -13.25 -28.70
C GLY A 256 -2.24 -13.96 -27.74
N ALA A 257 -1.67 -14.76 -26.84
CA ALA A 257 -2.42 -15.63 -25.94
C ALA A 257 -3.20 -14.91 -24.83
N ARG A 258 -3.05 -13.58 -24.68
CA ARG A 258 -3.81 -12.76 -23.71
C ARG A 258 -5.21 -12.41 -24.20
N VAL A 259 -5.45 -12.44 -25.51
CA VAL A 259 -6.79 -12.24 -26.09
C VAL A 259 -7.56 -13.55 -26.10
N VAL A 260 -8.79 -13.49 -25.59
CA VAL A 260 -9.75 -14.59 -25.60
C VAL A 260 -10.92 -14.22 -26.50
N ARG A 261 -11.19 -15.06 -27.50
CA ARG A 261 -12.43 -15.02 -28.26
C ARG A 261 -13.51 -15.80 -27.51
N MET A 262 -14.53 -15.09 -27.05
CA MET A 262 -15.70 -15.65 -26.37
C MET A 262 -16.61 -16.41 -27.36
N PRO A 263 -17.55 -17.24 -26.89
CA PRO A 263 -18.42 -18.05 -27.76
C PRO A 263 -19.22 -17.30 -28.84
N ASP A 264 -19.58 -16.04 -28.61
CA ASP A 264 -20.27 -15.16 -29.58
C ASP A 264 -19.31 -14.40 -30.51
N GLY A 265 -18.01 -14.67 -30.43
CA GLY A 265 -16.98 -13.99 -31.20
C GLY A 265 -16.49 -12.67 -30.60
N SER A 266 -17.08 -12.18 -29.50
CA SER A 266 -16.59 -11.01 -28.75
C SER A 266 -15.21 -11.29 -28.14
N LEU A 267 -14.47 -10.23 -27.81
CA LEU A 267 -13.11 -10.32 -27.28
C LEU A 267 -13.07 -9.84 -25.82
N LEU A 268 -12.53 -10.69 -24.96
CA LEU A 268 -12.10 -10.36 -23.60
C LEU A 268 -10.62 -10.76 -23.47
N ASN A 269 -10.03 -10.50 -22.31
CA ASN A 269 -8.62 -10.78 -22.04
C ASN A 269 -8.43 -11.63 -20.79
N ARG A 270 -7.28 -12.31 -20.71
CA ARG A 270 -6.79 -13.03 -19.53
C ARG A 270 -5.34 -12.65 -19.22
N TYR A 271 -4.92 -12.88 -17.98
CA TYR A 271 -3.51 -12.82 -17.62
C TYR A 271 -2.75 -14.01 -18.22
N GLY A 272 -1.46 -13.82 -18.53
CA GLY A 272 -0.56 -14.82 -19.09
C GLY A 272 0.88 -14.32 -19.12
N ASP A 273 1.85 -15.18 -18.82
CA ASP A 273 3.28 -14.88 -18.99
C ASP A 273 3.78 -15.50 -20.31
N ASP A 274 4.72 -14.84 -20.99
CA ASP A 274 5.33 -15.29 -22.24
C ASP A 274 6.27 -16.52 -22.03
N ARG A 275 6.62 -16.85 -20.78
CA ARG A 275 7.46 -17.99 -20.35
C ARG A 275 6.65 -19.03 -19.55
N ASP A 276 7.09 -20.27 -19.64
CA ASP A 276 6.48 -21.46 -19.02
C ASP A 276 7.49 -22.33 -18.25
N VAL A 277 8.48 -21.66 -17.65
CA VAL A 277 9.51 -22.23 -16.75
C VAL A 277 9.33 -21.66 -15.34
N PRO A 278 9.93 -22.22 -14.27
CA PRO A 278 9.79 -21.67 -12.92
C PRO A 278 10.10 -20.16 -12.85
N ARG A 279 9.40 -19.41 -12.00
CA ARG A 279 9.71 -18.02 -11.65
C ARG A 279 11.14 -17.91 -11.14
N ASP A 280 11.90 -16.97 -11.69
CA ASP A 280 13.30 -16.76 -11.32
C ASP A 280 13.42 -16.28 -9.86
N GLU A 281 12.39 -15.59 -9.34
CA GLU A 281 12.31 -15.08 -7.96
C GLU A 281 11.75 -16.07 -6.91
N SER A 282 11.14 -17.17 -7.35
CA SER A 282 10.48 -18.20 -6.51
C SER A 282 10.68 -19.60 -7.13
N TYR A 283 11.92 -19.89 -7.55
CA TYR A 283 12.24 -21.03 -8.41
C TYR A 283 12.00 -22.38 -7.73
N ALA A 284 12.35 -22.51 -6.44
CA ALA A 284 12.24 -23.76 -5.70
C ALA A 284 10.77 -24.09 -5.40
N GLU A 285 10.00 -23.06 -5.05
CA GLU A 285 8.58 -23.07 -4.74
C GLU A 285 7.75 -23.48 -5.97
N ASP A 286 8.05 -22.89 -7.14
CA ASP A 286 7.43 -23.26 -8.40
C ASP A 286 7.73 -24.73 -8.78
N VAL A 287 8.99 -25.16 -8.68
CA VAL A 287 9.40 -26.55 -8.97
C VAL A 287 8.73 -27.55 -8.03
N ALA A 288 8.60 -27.22 -6.73
CA ALA A 288 7.87 -28.06 -5.78
C ALA A 288 6.38 -28.16 -6.16
N THR A 289 5.73 -27.01 -6.41
CA THR A 289 4.32 -26.94 -6.83
C THR A 289 4.05 -27.74 -8.11
N ALA A 290 4.96 -27.69 -9.09
CA ALA A 290 4.82 -28.43 -10.33
C ALA A 290 5.01 -29.95 -10.16
N ARG A 291 5.78 -30.40 -9.17
CA ARG A 291 5.87 -31.82 -8.78
C ARG A 291 4.58 -32.29 -8.11
N GLU A 292 4.01 -31.50 -7.21
CA GLU A 292 2.71 -31.78 -6.57
C GLU A 292 1.55 -31.81 -7.58
N ALA A 293 1.64 -31.02 -8.66
CA ALA A 293 0.62 -30.97 -9.70
C ALA A 293 0.60 -32.19 -10.66
N ALA A 294 1.53 -33.14 -10.52
CA ALA A 294 1.59 -34.33 -11.37
C ALA A 294 0.26 -35.12 -11.37
N PRO A 295 -0.22 -35.66 -12.51
CA PRO A 295 0.48 -35.81 -13.79
C PRO A 295 0.34 -34.59 -14.75
N ARG A 296 -0.08 -33.41 -14.27
CA ARG A 296 -0.13 -32.21 -15.12
C ARG A 296 1.25 -31.85 -15.69
N PRO A 297 1.35 -31.43 -16.96
CA PRO A 297 2.61 -30.94 -17.52
C PRO A 297 3.15 -29.75 -16.72
N ALA A 298 4.36 -29.87 -16.18
CA ALA A 298 4.99 -28.86 -15.33
C ALA A 298 5.01 -27.47 -15.97
N ALA A 299 5.28 -27.38 -17.27
CA ALA A 299 5.26 -26.14 -18.04
C ALA A 299 3.91 -25.40 -17.97
N GLN A 300 2.78 -26.11 -17.96
CA GLN A 300 1.47 -25.50 -17.78
C GLN A 300 1.31 -24.95 -16.35
N THR A 301 1.76 -25.70 -15.33
CA THR A 301 1.74 -25.22 -13.94
C THR A 301 2.58 -23.94 -13.78
N TYR A 302 3.81 -23.92 -14.30
CA TYR A 302 4.67 -22.73 -14.27
C TYR A 302 4.03 -21.52 -14.96
N ARG A 303 3.39 -21.74 -16.12
CA ARG A 303 2.70 -20.67 -16.86
C ARG A 303 1.51 -20.09 -16.10
N ASP A 304 0.75 -20.94 -15.40
CA ASP A 304 -0.36 -20.52 -14.55
C ASP A 304 0.10 -19.82 -13.25
N LEU A 305 1.23 -20.25 -12.66
CA LEU A 305 1.88 -19.60 -11.53
C LEU A 305 2.39 -18.20 -11.91
N ARG A 306 3.06 -18.07 -13.05
CA ARG A 306 3.53 -16.79 -13.61
C ARG A 306 2.37 -15.86 -14.01
N ALA A 307 1.30 -16.39 -14.58
CA ALA A 307 0.08 -15.64 -14.87
C ALA A 307 -0.63 -15.18 -13.57
N GLY A 308 -0.54 -15.97 -12.49
CA GLY A 308 -0.99 -15.56 -11.16
C GLY A 308 -0.22 -14.33 -10.65
N ALA A 309 1.09 -14.29 -10.85
CA ALA A 309 1.91 -13.10 -10.56
C ALA A 309 1.61 -11.92 -11.51
N GLU A 310 1.29 -12.16 -12.80
CA GLU A 310 0.79 -11.08 -13.69
C GLU A 310 -0.55 -10.51 -13.22
N SER A 311 -1.40 -11.31 -12.56
CA SER A 311 -2.66 -10.81 -12.01
C SER A 311 -2.49 -9.93 -10.75
N GLY A 312 -1.30 -9.93 -10.14
CA GLY A 312 -1.05 -9.33 -8.82
C GLY A 312 -1.77 -10.05 -7.67
N TRP A 313 -2.39 -11.22 -7.90
CA TRP A 313 -3.10 -12.02 -6.90
C TRP A 313 -2.43 -13.39 -6.72
N ASP A 314 -1.11 -13.39 -6.50
CA ASP A 314 -0.24 -14.53 -6.25
C ASP A 314 -0.15 -14.86 -4.74
N TYR A 315 -0.88 -15.84 -4.19
CA TYR A 315 -1.92 -16.66 -4.82
C TYR A 315 -3.26 -16.54 -4.10
N SER A 316 -4.32 -17.02 -4.76
CA SER A 316 -5.72 -16.89 -4.36
C SER A 316 -6.53 -18.09 -4.84
N SER A 317 -7.49 -18.54 -4.02
CA SER A 317 -8.56 -19.50 -4.37
C SER A 317 -9.24 -19.19 -5.70
N ARG A 318 -9.31 -17.90 -6.06
CA ARG A 318 -9.79 -17.37 -7.34
C ARG A 318 -9.18 -18.08 -8.56
N TRP A 319 -7.91 -18.48 -8.47
CA TRP A 319 -7.17 -19.13 -9.55
C TRP A 319 -7.08 -20.65 -9.42
N LEU A 320 -7.53 -21.23 -8.31
CA LEU A 320 -7.36 -22.65 -7.98
C LEU A 320 -8.58 -23.44 -8.47
N ARG A 321 -8.36 -24.59 -9.13
CA ARG A 321 -9.48 -25.42 -9.62
C ARG A 321 -10.34 -25.98 -8.49
N ASP A 322 -9.74 -26.32 -7.36
CA ASP A 322 -10.40 -26.82 -6.15
C ASP A 322 -10.66 -25.71 -5.09
N GLY A 323 -10.28 -24.47 -5.40
CA GLY A 323 -10.35 -23.33 -4.48
C GLY A 323 -9.42 -23.43 -3.26
N ARG A 324 -8.46 -24.36 -3.22
CA ARG A 324 -7.65 -24.64 -2.01
C ARG A 324 -6.17 -24.89 -2.28
N THR A 325 -5.84 -25.77 -3.22
CA THR A 325 -4.48 -26.31 -3.39
C THR A 325 -3.73 -25.58 -4.49
N LEU A 326 -2.53 -25.05 -4.21
CA LEU A 326 -1.77 -24.24 -5.18
C LEU A 326 -1.41 -25.04 -6.45
N ALA A 327 -1.12 -26.33 -6.32
CA ALA A 327 -0.90 -27.24 -7.46
C ALA A 327 -2.09 -27.31 -8.45
N SER A 328 -3.30 -26.90 -8.03
CA SER A 328 -4.50 -26.83 -8.86
C SER A 328 -4.67 -25.49 -9.63
N VAL A 329 -3.72 -24.55 -9.47
CA VAL A 329 -3.72 -23.21 -10.12
C VAL A 329 -3.95 -23.28 -11.62
N ARG A 330 -4.78 -22.41 -12.17
CA ARG A 330 -5.21 -22.43 -13.58
C ARG A 330 -5.52 -21.03 -14.10
N THR A 331 -4.71 -20.05 -13.74
CA THR A 331 -4.94 -18.62 -14.04
C THR A 331 -5.20 -18.37 -15.53
N THR A 332 -4.52 -19.06 -16.44
CA THR A 332 -4.71 -18.92 -17.89
C THR A 332 -6.00 -19.59 -18.41
N ASP A 333 -6.68 -20.43 -17.63
CA ASP A 333 -8.04 -20.92 -17.93
C ASP A 333 -9.12 -19.86 -17.63
N ILE A 334 -8.77 -18.73 -17.02
CA ILE A 334 -9.73 -17.79 -16.44
C ILE A 334 -9.67 -16.43 -17.14
N VAL A 335 -10.83 -15.94 -17.57
CA VAL A 335 -11.06 -14.58 -18.08
C VAL A 335 -11.54 -13.72 -16.91
N PRO A 336 -10.71 -12.81 -16.37
CA PRO A 336 -11.00 -12.21 -15.09
C PRO A 336 -11.65 -10.82 -15.19
N ILE A 337 -12.56 -10.52 -14.25
CA ILE A 337 -13.38 -9.30 -14.28
C ILE A 337 -12.58 -8.01 -14.09
N ASP A 338 -11.55 -8.05 -13.24
CA ASP A 338 -10.68 -6.91 -12.96
C ASP A 338 -9.86 -6.48 -14.17
N LEU A 339 -9.16 -7.40 -14.84
CA LEU A 339 -8.41 -7.10 -16.07
C LEU A 339 -9.31 -6.48 -17.13
N ASN A 340 -10.49 -7.06 -17.37
CA ASN A 340 -11.40 -6.58 -18.40
C ASN A 340 -12.03 -5.22 -18.02
N SER A 341 -12.24 -4.96 -16.73
CA SER A 341 -12.64 -3.63 -16.25
C SER A 341 -11.53 -2.58 -16.44
N LEU A 342 -10.27 -2.93 -16.16
CA LEU A 342 -9.12 -2.03 -16.37
C LEU A 342 -8.88 -1.76 -17.86
N LEU A 343 -9.04 -2.75 -18.73
CA LEU A 343 -8.95 -2.53 -20.18
C LEU A 343 -10.10 -1.68 -20.72
N TYR A 344 -11.31 -1.78 -20.16
CA TYR A 344 -12.37 -0.81 -20.45
C TYR A 344 -11.97 0.61 -20.00
N ALA A 345 -11.41 0.74 -18.79
CA ALA A 345 -10.93 2.03 -18.27
C ALA A 345 -9.84 2.64 -19.17
N ALA A 346 -8.92 1.83 -19.69
CA ALA A 346 -7.90 2.23 -20.64
C ALA A 346 -8.49 2.63 -21.99
N GLU A 347 -9.42 1.85 -22.55
CA GLU A 347 -10.07 2.16 -23.84
C GLU A 347 -10.87 3.47 -23.78
N ARG A 348 -11.58 3.73 -22.68
CA ARG A 348 -12.26 5.01 -22.42
C ARG A 348 -11.27 6.19 -22.40
N ARG A 349 -10.18 6.05 -21.64
CA ARG A 349 -9.15 7.11 -21.50
C ARG A 349 -8.35 7.36 -22.77
N ILE A 350 -8.05 6.34 -23.55
CA ILE A 350 -7.46 6.50 -24.89
C ILE A 350 -8.42 7.30 -25.77
N ALA A 351 -9.72 6.98 -25.76
CA ALA A 351 -10.70 7.74 -26.54
C ALA A 351 -10.78 9.21 -26.09
N GLU A 352 -10.77 9.47 -24.78
CA GLU A 352 -10.80 10.82 -24.19
C GLU A 352 -9.53 11.62 -24.53
N ARG A 353 -8.35 11.03 -24.36
CA ARG A 353 -7.06 11.65 -24.71
C ARG A 353 -6.90 11.86 -26.21
N CYS A 354 -7.45 10.97 -27.06
CA CYS A 354 -7.52 11.19 -28.50
C CYS A 354 -8.44 12.36 -28.88
N ARG A 355 -9.56 12.61 -28.17
CA ARG A 355 -10.36 13.84 -28.37
C ARG A 355 -9.57 15.09 -27.99
N ALA A 356 -8.82 15.06 -26.89
CA ALA A 356 -8.01 16.19 -26.42
C ALA A 356 -6.93 16.63 -27.42
N VAL A 357 -6.43 15.71 -28.26
CA VAL A 357 -5.48 16.01 -29.36
C VAL A 357 -6.14 16.04 -30.75
N ALA A 358 -7.47 16.16 -30.82
CA ALA A 358 -8.27 16.19 -32.05
C ALA A 358 -8.16 14.95 -32.99
N ASP A 359 -7.66 13.81 -32.52
CA ASP A 359 -7.67 12.53 -33.24
C ASP A 359 -9.07 11.87 -33.14
N ALA A 360 -10.02 12.39 -33.92
CA ALA A 360 -11.40 11.92 -33.95
C ALA A 360 -11.52 10.45 -34.39
N ALA A 361 -10.63 9.97 -35.27
CA ALA A 361 -10.62 8.59 -35.75
C ALA A 361 -10.24 7.61 -34.63
N CYS A 362 -9.16 7.90 -33.88
CA CYS A 362 -8.82 7.15 -32.67
C CYS A 362 -9.94 7.22 -31.63
N ALA A 363 -10.48 8.41 -31.36
CA ALA A 363 -11.53 8.58 -30.36
C ALA A 363 -12.77 7.71 -30.65
N ALA A 364 -13.21 7.67 -31.91
CA ALA A 364 -14.31 6.82 -32.34
C ALA A 364 -13.94 5.32 -32.33
N GLN A 365 -12.70 4.96 -32.70
CA GLN A 365 -12.22 3.58 -32.66
C GLN A 365 -12.21 3.02 -31.23
N PHE A 366 -11.63 3.76 -30.28
CA PHE A 366 -11.50 3.32 -28.90
C PHE A 366 -12.82 3.42 -28.10
N GLY A 367 -13.69 4.38 -28.43
CA GLY A 367 -15.08 4.37 -27.93
C GLY A 367 -15.79 3.06 -28.27
N ARG A 368 -15.80 2.66 -29.56
CA ARG A 368 -16.39 1.38 -29.99
C ARG A 368 -15.74 0.14 -29.37
N ARG A 369 -14.44 0.20 -29.01
CA ARG A 369 -13.77 -0.90 -28.27
C ARG A 369 -14.32 -1.02 -26.85
N ALA A 370 -14.36 0.09 -26.12
CA ALA A 370 -14.92 0.14 -24.77
C ALA A 370 -16.39 -0.32 -24.72
N ASP A 371 -17.22 0.13 -25.66
CA ASP A 371 -18.64 -0.24 -25.73
C ASP A 371 -18.82 -1.76 -25.97
N ARG A 372 -18.03 -2.35 -26.88
CA ARG A 372 -18.02 -3.80 -27.14
C ARG A 372 -17.53 -4.59 -25.93
N ARG A 373 -16.48 -4.11 -25.25
CA ARG A 373 -15.94 -4.75 -24.06
C ARG A 373 -16.95 -4.73 -22.91
N ARG A 374 -17.65 -3.62 -22.71
CA ARG A 374 -18.76 -3.52 -21.75
C ARG A 374 -19.84 -4.54 -22.06
N ALA A 375 -20.31 -4.62 -23.30
CA ALA A 375 -21.33 -5.60 -23.69
C ALA A 375 -20.86 -7.06 -23.45
N ALA A 376 -19.58 -7.37 -23.68
CA ALA A 376 -19.01 -8.69 -23.39
C ALA A 376 -18.90 -8.97 -21.88
N ILE A 377 -18.51 -7.98 -21.07
CA ILE A 377 -18.49 -8.08 -19.60
C ILE A 377 -19.92 -8.31 -19.06
N ASP A 378 -20.90 -7.53 -19.52
CA ASP A 378 -22.30 -7.65 -19.12
C ASP A 378 -22.94 -8.99 -19.56
N ARG A 379 -22.42 -9.62 -20.63
CA ARG A 379 -22.88 -10.92 -21.13
C ARG A 379 -22.25 -12.13 -20.42
N TYR A 380 -20.95 -12.08 -20.16
CA TYR A 380 -20.19 -13.26 -19.69
C TYR A 380 -19.80 -13.20 -18.22
N LEU A 381 -19.62 -11.99 -17.67
CA LEU A 381 -19.04 -11.81 -16.34
C LEU A 381 -20.04 -11.24 -15.32
N TRP A 382 -21.22 -10.77 -15.75
CA TRP A 382 -22.31 -10.35 -14.86
C TRP A 382 -23.29 -11.50 -14.58
N LEU A 383 -23.56 -11.77 -13.30
CA LEU A 383 -24.49 -12.81 -12.86
C LEU A 383 -25.66 -12.18 -12.09
N PRO A 384 -26.78 -11.82 -12.77
CA PRO A 384 -27.88 -11.10 -12.13
C PRO A 384 -28.53 -11.91 -10.98
N GLY A 385 -28.70 -13.23 -11.15
CA GLY A 385 -29.24 -14.11 -10.11
C GLY A 385 -28.34 -14.27 -8.88
N GLU A 386 -27.03 -14.03 -9.02
CA GLU A 386 -26.06 -14.08 -7.91
C GLU A 386 -25.68 -12.69 -7.39
N ARG A 387 -26.24 -11.61 -7.96
CA ARG A 387 -25.95 -10.21 -7.58
C ARG A 387 -24.45 -9.89 -7.51
N ARG A 388 -23.66 -10.42 -8.45
CA ARG A 388 -22.20 -10.23 -8.51
C ARG A 388 -21.68 -10.26 -9.95
N TYR A 389 -20.48 -9.71 -10.12
CA TYR A 389 -19.64 -10.12 -11.24
C TYR A 389 -18.78 -11.34 -10.84
N ALA A 390 -18.42 -12.14 -11.85
CA ALA A 390 -17.62 -13.35 -11.74
C ALA A 390 -16.52 -13.35 -12.79
N ASP A 391 -15.45 -14.10 -12.55
CA ASP A 391 -14.53 -14.48 -13.62
C ASP A 391 -15.15 -15.63 -14.43
N TRP A 392 -14.68 -15.87 -15.65
CA TRP A 392 -15.19 -16.94 -16.52
C TRP A 392 -14.13 -18.00 -16.80
N SER A 393 -14.47 -19.28 -16.65
CA SER A 393 -13.58 -20.40 -16.97
C SER A 393 -13.79 -20.88 -18.41
N LEU A 394 -12.70 -20.96 -19.16
CA LEU A 394 -12.68 -21.38 -20.56
C LEU A 394 -13.01 -22.87 -20.72
N SER A 395 -12.37 -23.73 -19.91
CA SER A 395 -12.62 -25.17 -19.90
C SER A 395 -14.03 -25.53 -19.44
N ALA A 396 -14.55 -24.87 -18.39
CA ALA A 396 -15.91 -25.11 -17.92
C ALA A 396 -17.00 -24.43 -18.78
N ARG A 397 -16.61 -23.49 -19.65
CA ARG A 397 -17.53 -22.64 -20.45
C ARG A 397 -18.62 -21.98 -19.60
N GLY A 398 -18.24 -21.49 -18.42
CA GLY A 398 -19.16 -20.92 -17.44
C GLY A 398 -18.45 -20.04 -16.40
N PRO A 399 -19.22 -19.32 -15.57
CA PRO A 399 -18.67 -18.48 -14.51
C PRO A 399 -17.96 -19.29 -13.43
N THR A 400 -16.97 -18.68 -12.78
CA THR A 400 -16.34 -19.21 -11.57
C THR A 400 -17.23 -18.98 -10.34
N THR A 401 -17.16 -19.91 -9.37
CA THR A 401 -17.97 -19.88 -8.15
C THR A 401 -17.40 -18.98 -7.05
N VAL A 402 -16.15 -18.52 -7.18
CA VAL A 402 -15.48 -17.69 -6.17
C VAL A 402 -16.03 -16.27 -6.21
N LEU A 403 -16.62 -15.81 -5.09
CA LEU A 403 -16.86 -14.39 -4.84
C LEU A 403 -15.59 -13.78 -4.27
N SER A 404 -15.03 -12.80 -4.98
CA SER A 404 -13.87 -12.01 -4.58
C SER A 404 -14.17 -10.52 -4.67
N ALA A 405 -13.32 -9.69 -4.04
CA ALA A 405 -13.37 -8.24 -4.15
C ALA A 405 -13.22 -7.73 -5.61
N ALA A 406 -12.79 -8.58 -6.56
CA ALA A 406 -12.72 -8.22 -7.97
C ALA A 406 -14.10 -7.81 -8.55
N THR A 407 -15.21 -8.25 -7.95
CA THR A 407 -16.58 -7.81 -8.33
C THR A 407 -16.82 -6.29 -8.25
N LEU A 408 -15.95 -5.54 -7.58
CA LEU A 408 -16.06 -4.09 -7.42
C LEU A 408 -15.36 -3.29 -8.53
N TYR A 409 -14.49 -3.92 -9.32
CA TYR A 409 -13.79 -3.25 -10.43
C TYR A 409 -14.75 -2.60 -11.45
N PRO A 410 -15.86 -3.24 -11.88
CA PRO A 410 -16.86 -2.61 -12.76
C PRO A 410 -17.49 -1.34 -12.21
N LEU A 411 -17.64 -1.23 -10.88
CA LEU A 411 -18.13 -0.01 -10.23
C LEU A 411 -17.00 1.04 -10.21
N PHE A 412 -15.80 0.65 -9.81
CA PHE A 412 -14.61 1.51 -9.75
C PHE A 412 -14.32 2.22 -11.08
N VAL A 413 -14.38 1.50 -12.20
CA VAL A 413 -14.11 2.05 -13.54
C VAL A 413 -15.32 2.74 -14.20
N GLY A 414 -16.49 2.76 -13.55
CA GLY A 414 -17.71 3.35 -14.12
C GLY A 414 -18.27 2.56 -15.32
N LEU A 415 -18.17 1.24 -15.29
CA LEU A 415 -18.77 0.34 -16.29
C LEU A 415 -20.19 -0.09 -15.91
N ALA A 416 -20.40 -0.40 -14.63
CA ALA A 416 -21.65 -0.96 -14.12
C ALA A 416 -22.84 0.00 -14.27
N SER A 417 -24.00 -0.54 -14.61
CA SER A 417 -25.28 0.17 -14.52
C SER A 417 -25.66 0.45 -13.05
N ALA A 418 -26.60 1.36 -12.82
CA ALA A 418 -27.11 1.63 -11.47
C ALA A 418 -27.67 0.38 -10.79
N ASP A 419 -28.28 -0.54 -11.55
CA ASP A 419 -28.87 -1.78 -11.03
C ASP A 419 -27.80 -2.81 -10.66
N GLN A 420 -26.80 -2.97 -11.52
CA GLN A 420 -25.62 -3.79 -11.24
C GLN A 420 -24.87 -3.25 -10.01
N ALA A 421 -24.71 -1.93 -9.90
CA ALA A 421 -24.07 -1.29 -8.77
C ALA A 421 -24.83 -1.51 -7.45
N ARG A 422 -26.17 -1.34 -7.43
CA ARG A 422 -26.99 -1.64 -6.24
C ARG A 422 -26.87 -3.10 -5.81
N ALA A 423 -26.89 -4.04 -6.77
CA ALA A 423 -26.75 -5.46 -6.50
C ALA A 423 -25.36 -5.82 -5.95
N VAL A 424 -24.28 -5.30 -6.53
CA VAL A 424 -22.91 -5.49 -6.03
C VAL A 424 -22.72 -4.84 -4.66
N ALA A 425 -23.28 -3.65 -4.42
CA ALA A 425 -23.21 -2.98 -3.12
C ALA A 425 -23.90 -3.82 -2.02
N ALA A 426 -25.07 -4.40 -2.31
CA ALA A 426 -25.74 -5.33 -1.41
C ALA A 426 -24.88 -6.57 -1.11
N THR A 427 -24.41 -7.28 -2.14
CA THR A 427 -23.50 -8.43 -1.98
C THR A 427 -22.23 -8.07 -1.21
N THR A 428 -21.68 -6.88 -1.43
CA THR A 428 -20.49 -6.37 -0.74
C THR A 428 -20.74 -6.21 0.76
N ARG A 429 -21.84 -5.54 1.14
CA ARG A 429 -22.25 -5.36 2.54
C ARG A 429 -22.59 -6.69 3.23
N GLU A 430 -23.29 -7.59 2.54
CA GLU A 430 -23.74 -8.87 3.08
C GLU A 430 -22.61 -9.90 3.27
N ARG A 431 -21.58 -9.88 2.40
CA ARG A 431 -20.61 -10.99 2.28
C ARG A 431 -19.15 -10.58 2.46
N LEU A 432 -18.72 -9.52 1.77
CA LEU A 432 -17.29 -9.17 1.71
C LEU A 432 -16.86 -8.23 2.83
N LEU A 433 -17.77 -7.41 3.38
CA LEU A 433 -17.46 -6.50 4.49
C LEU A 433 -17.20 -7.27 5.80
N ALA A 434 -16.06 -7.01 6.42
CA ALA A 434 -15.59 -7.56 7.69
C ALA A 434 -15.41 -6.41 8.73
N PRO A 435 -15.19 -6.71 10.02
CA PRO A 435 -14.99 -5.67 11.05
C PRO A 435 -13.87 -4.66 10.74
N GLY A 436 -12.79 -5.11 10.09
CA GLY A 436 -11.60 -4.30 9.79
C GLY A 436 -11.47 -3.81 8.34
N GLY A 437 -12.47 -4.01 7.48
CA GLY A 437 -12.41 -3.64 6.06
C GLY A 437 -13.06 -4.69 5.15
N LEU A 438 -12.66 -4.73 3.89
CA LEU A 438 -13.13 -5.67 2.89
C LEU A 438 -12.23 -6.91 2.79
N ARG A 439 -12.83 -8.10 2.85
CA ARG A 439 -12.16 -9.39 2.57
C ARG A 439 -11.78 -9.49 1.10
N THR A 440 -10.67 -10.17 0.82
CA THR A 440 -10.22 -10.48 -0.55
C THR A 440 -11.13 -11.50 -1.25
N THR A 441 -11.48 -12.59 -0.55
CA THR A 441 -12.43 -13.62 -0.96
C THR A 441 -13.24 -14.09 0.26
N LEU A 442 -14.11 -15.09 0.09
CA LEU A 442 -14.76 -15.79 1.21
C LEU A 442 -14.05 -17.08 1.65
N VAL A 443 -12.99 -17.50 0.95
CA VAL A 443 -12.37 -18.82 1.10
C VAL A 443 -11.10 -18.69 1.94
N VAL A 444 -10.92 -19.59 2.90
CA VAL A 444 -9.69 -19.69 3.70
C VAL A 444 -8.81 -20.79 3.09
N THR A 445 -7.62 -20.43 2.64
CA THR A 445 -6.67 -21.33 1.95
C THR A 445 -5.26 -21.32 2.54
N GLY A 446 -4.93 -20.33 3.37
CA GLY A 446 -3.55 -20.02 3.76
C GLY A 446 -2.76 -19.23 2.70
N GLN A 447 -3.31 -19.03 1.50
CA GLN A 447 -2.76 -18.13 0.50
C GLN A 447 -3.05 -16.67 0.85
N GLN A 448 -2.22 -15.76 0.35
CA GLN A 448 -2.26 -14.37 0.82
C GLN A 448 -3.43 -13.54 0.22
N TRP A 449 -3.88 -13.84 -1.00
CA TRP A 449 -5.01 -13.14 -1.64
C TRP A 449 -6.34 -13.88 -1.39
N ASP A 450 -6.62 -14.18 -0.13
CA ASP A 450 -7.80 -14.92 0.34
C ASP A 450 -8.24 -14.44 1.73
N ARG A 451 -9.35 -14.97 2.25
CA ARG A 451 -9.80 -14.73 3.63
C ARG A 451 -8.75 -15.29 4.62
N PRO A 452 -8.39 -14.57 5.71
CA PRO A 452 -9.02 -13.36 6.24
C PRO A 452 -8.39 -12.03 5.78
N ASN A 453 -7.45 -12.05 4.84
CA ASN A 453 -6.72 -10.85 4.46
C ASN A 453 -7.59 -9.84 3.69
N GLY A 454 -7.33 -8.56 3.95
CA GLY A 454 -7.71 -7.42 3.13
C GLY A 454 -6.47 -6.60 2.75
N TRP A 455 -6.48 -6.08 1.53
CA TRP A 455 -5.35 -5.38 0.90
C TRP A 455 -5.77 -3.96 0.53
N ALA A 456 -4.88 -2.97 0.75
CA ALA A 456 -5.19 -1.55 0.54
C ALA A 456 -5.75 -1.22 -0.86
N PRO A 457 -5.21 -1.77 -1.97
CA PRO A 457 -5.77 -1.59 -3.32
C PRO A 457 -7.26 -1.90 -3.39
N LEU A 458 -7.68 -3.04 -2.82
CA LEU A 458 -9.06 -3.53 -2.88
C LEU A 458 -10.01 -2.67 -2.05
N GLN A 459 -9.52 -2.05 -0.96
CA GLN A 459 -10.30 -1.09 -0.19
C GLN A 459 -10.53 0.19 -1.00
N TRP A 460 -9.51 0.72 -1.66
CA TRP A 460 -9.64 1.91 -2.50
C TRP A 460 -10.60 1.69 -3.67
N ILE A 461 -10.45 0.57 -4.38
CA ILE A 461 -11.35 0.15 -5.47
C ILE A 461 -12.80 0.04 -4.97
N ALA A 462 -13.01 -0.51 -3.77
CA ALA A 462 -14.33 -0.59 -3.15
C ALA A 462 -14.90 0.81 -2.85
N VAL A 463 -14.15 1.64 -2.12
CA VAL A 463 -14.59 2.99 -1.71
C VAL A 463 -14.92 3.84 -2.94
N GLU A 464 -14.00 3.95 -3.90
CA GLU A 464 -14.22 4.76 -5.11
C GLU A 464 -15.33 4.20 -6.01
N GLY A 465 -15.44 2.88 -6.16
CA GLY A 465 -16.51 2.27 -6.95
C GLY A 465 -17.89 2.46 -6.35
N LEU A 466 -18.02 2.26 -5.03
CA LEU A 466 -19.26 2.47 -4.30
C LEU A 466 -19.65 3.96 -4.33
N ALA A 467 -18.71 4.87 -4.04
CA ALA A 467 -18.93 6.31 -4.09
C ALA A 467 -19.36 6.79 -5.48
N ARG A 468 -18.61 6.43 -6.54
CA ARG A 468 -18.93 6.76 -7.96
C ARG A 468 -20.34 6.36 -8.35
N THR A 469 -20.87 5.29 -7.75
CA THR A 469 -22.18 4.73 -8.08
C THR A 469 -23.29 5.08 -7.09
N GLY A 470 -23.08 6.06 -6.21
CA GLY A 470 -24.11 6.58 -5.29
C GLY A 470 -24.25 5.82 -3.96
N HIS A 471 -23.34 4.89 -3.66
CA HIS A 471 -23.35 4.06 -2.44
C HIS A 471 -22.41 4.63 -1.36
N GLU A 472 -22.32 5.96 -1.28
CA GLU A 472 -21.42 6.69 -0.37
C GLU A 472 -21.48 6.23 1.11
N PRO A 473 -22.64 5.90 1.72
CA PRO A 473 -22.67 5.38 3.08
C PRO A 473 -21.89 4.06 3.28
N LEU A 474 -21.92 3.16 2.27
CA LEU A 474 -21.14 1.92 2.30
C LEU A 474 -19.67 2.15 1.94
N ALA A 475 -19.39 3.09 1.02
CA ALA A 475 -18.03 3.52 0.72
C ALA A 475 -17.32 4.03 1.98
N ARG A 476 -17.95 4.98 2.69
CA ARG A 476 -17.42 5.52 3.94
C ARG A 476 -17.34 4.46 5.05
N GLU A 477 -18.27 3.50 5.09
CA GLU A 477 -18.20 2.37 6.04
C GLU A 477 -16.96 1.48 5.80
N VAL A 478 -16.62 1.17 4.55
CA VAL A 478 -15.37 0.46 4.20
C VAL A 478 -14.15 1.28 4.64
N ALA A 479 -14.13 2.58 4.34
CA ALA A 479 -13.03 3.47 4.70
C ALA A 479 -12.82 3.58 6.22
N VAL A 480 -13.90 3.76 7.00
CA VAL A 480 -13.87 3.80 8.48
C VAL A 480 -13.25 2.53 9.05
N ARG A 481 -13.71 1.36 8.61
CA ARG A 481 -13.22 0.07 9.11
C ARG A 481 -11.76 -0.17 8.75
N TRP A 482 -11.37 0.15 7.52
CA TRP A 482 -9.97 0.03 7.07
C TRP A 482 -9.02 0.96 7.83
N LEU A 483 -9.35 2.25 7.93
CA LEU A 483 -8.53 3.23 8.65
C LEU A 483 -8.40 2.88 10.14
N ALA A 484 -9.46 2.33 10.75
CA ALA A 484 -9.40 1.82 12.12
C ALA A 484 -8.41 0.65 12.25
N THR A 485 -8.38 -0.29 11.30
CA THR A 485 -7.42 -1.41 11.26
C THR A 485 -5.99 -0.93 11.12
N VAL A 486 -5.71 -0.10 10.11
CA VAL A 486 -4.37 0.44 9.85
C VAL A 486 -3.89 1.26 11.05
N GLY A 487 -4.72 2.17 11.57
CA GLY A 487 -4.38 3.00 12.73
C GLY A 487 -4.25 2.23 14.03
N ARG A 488 -4.96 1.12 14.22
CA ARG A 488 -4.75 0.22 15.36
C ARG A 488 -3.38 -0.45 15.27
N VAL A 489 -3.10 -1.14 14.16
CA VAL A 489 -1.83 -1.88 13.98
C VAL A 489 -0.63 -0.93 14.01
N TYR A 490 -0.75 0.25 13.42
CA TYR A 490 0.29 1.28 13.50
C TYR A 490 0.56 1.71 14.96
N ARG A 491 -0.47 1.98 15.77
CA ARG A 491 -0.28 2.31 17.21
C ARG A 491 0.26 1.13 18.04
N GLU A 492 -0.03 -0.10 17.65
CA GLU A 492 0.47 -1.30 18.33
C GLU A 492 1.93 -1.63 17.95
N THR A 493 2.37 -1.32 16.72
CA THR A 493 3.63 -1.85 16.15
C THR A 493 4.62 -0.79 15.62
N GLY A 494 4.19 0.47 15.48
CA GLY A 494 4.93 1.53 14.80
C GLY A 494 5.02 1.39 13.27
N ARG A 495 4.31 0.43 12.65
CA ARG A 495 4.52 0.02 11.25
C ARG A 495 3.25 0.08 10.41
N MET A 496 3.45 0.43 9.14
CA MET A 496 2.49 0.28 8.04
C MET A 496 2.86 -0.98 7.26
N LEU A 497 1.88 -1.83 6.98
CA LEU A 497 2.10 -3.19 6.46
C LEU A 497 1.49 -3.38 5.08
N GLU A 498 2.00 -4.38 4.37
CA GLU A 498 1.50 -4.85 3.08
C GLU A 498 0.00 -5.24 3.09
N LYS A 499 -0.41 -6.04 4.09
CA LYS A 499 -1.74 -6.67 4.19
C LYS A 499 -2.19 -6.87 5.63
N TYR A 500 -3.50 -6.91 5.86
CA TYR A 500 -4.12 -6.93 7.18
C TYR A 500 -5.18 -8.03 7.28
N ASP A 501 -5.28 -8.69 8.43
CA ASP A 501 -6.43 -9.52 8.75
C ASP A 501 -7.61 -8.60 9.10
N VAL A 502 -8.62 -8.58 8.23
CA VAL A 502 -9.79 -7.71 8.39
C VAL A 502 -10.91 -8.35 9.22
N GLU A 503 -10.75 -9.58 9.68
CA GLU A 503 -11.70 -10.22 10.61
C GLU A 503 -11.30 -9.96 12.07
N GLU A 504 -10.02 -10.13 12.39
CA GLU A 504 -9.46 -9.94 13.74
C GLU A 504 -8.83 -8.55 13.98
N ILE A 505 -8.66 -7.74 12.94
CA ILE A 505 -8.09 -6.38 13.00
C ILE A 505 -6.64 -6.42 13.53
N LYS A 506 -5.80 -7.20 12.83
CA LYS A 506 -4.38 -7.48 13.17
C LYS A 506 -3.52 -7.53 11.89
N PRO A 507 -2.17 -7.63 11.97
CA PRO A 507 -1.33 -7.92 10.80
C PRO A 507 -1.80 -9.15 10.02
N GLY A 508 -1.83 -9.06 8.68
CA GLY A 508 -2.15 -10.18 7.80
C GLY A 508 -0.97 -11.15 7.64
N GLY A 509 -1.19 -12.25 6.92
CA GLY A 509 -0.17 -13.29 6.70
C GLY A 509 -0.51 -14.24 5.55
N GLY A 510 0.13 -15.42 5.52
CA GLY A 510 -0.04 -16.42 4.45
C GLY A 510 0.73 -16.11 3.18
N GLY A 511 0.65 -17.02 2.20
CA GLY A 511 1.44 -16.98 0.96
C GLY A 511 2.88 -17.47 1.12
N GLU A 512 3.72 -17.22 0.10
CA GLU A 512 5.10 -17.75 0.02
C GLU A 512 6.16 -16.92 0.77
N TYR A 513 5.78 -15.82 1.44
CA TYR A 513 6.73 -14.98 2.20
C TYR A 513 6.09 -14.24 3.39
N PRO A 514 6.87 -13.85 4.42
CA PRO A 514 6.38 -13.07 5.56
C PRO A 514 5.88 -11.67 5.16
N THR A 515 4.87 -11.15 5.86
CA THR A 515 4.30 -9.81 5.63
C THR A 515 5.38 -8.72 5.66
N GLN A 516 5.32 -7.80 4.68
CA GLN A 516 6.34 -6.76 4.50
C GLN A 516 5.98 -5.43 5.18
N ASP A 517 7.03 -4.73 5.64
CA ASP A 517 6.96 -3.38 6.21
C ASP A 517 7.15 -2.32 5.12
N GLY A 518 6.34 -1.25 5.17
CA GLY A 518 6.50 -0.08 4.30
C GLY A 518 5.27 0.83 4.37
N PHE A 519 4.15 0.54 3.71
CA PHE A 519 4.09 -0.17 2.43
C PHE A 519 3.42 0.76 1.42
N GLY A 520 3.98 0.91 0.22
CA GLY A 520 3.64 1.95 -0.76
C GLY A 520 2.13 2.15 -0.98
N TRP A 521 1.39 1.08 -1.30
CA TRP A 521 -0.07 1.18 -1.48
C TRP A 521 -0.83 1.46 -0.17
N THR A 522 -0.32 1.05 0.99
CA THR A 522 -1.05 1.18 2.27
C THR A 522 -0.95 2.63 2.72
N ASN A 523 0.27 3.16 2.66
CA ASN A 523 0.55 4.57 2.86
C ASN A 523 -0.26 5.42 1.87
N GLY A 524 -0.25 5.02 0.60
CA GLY A 524 -0.93 5.74 -0.48
C GLY A 524 -2.45 5.82 -0.30
N VAL A 525 -3.09 4.66 -0.08
CA VAL A 525 -4.53 4.56 0.15
C VAL A 525 -4.93 5.19 1.49
N THR A 526 -4.13 5.04 2.55
CA THR A 526 -4.42 5.69 3.85
C THR A 526 -4.38 7.22 3.73
N SER A 527 -3.35 7.81 3.11
CA SER A 527 -3.33 9.27 2.86
C SER A 527 -4.53 9.71 2.00
N ALA A 528 -4.85 8.97 0.93
CA ALA A 528 -5.98 9.32 0.04
C ALA A 528 -7.36 9.19 0.71
N LEU A 529 -7.57 8.19 1.57
CA LEU A 529 -8.82 8.04 2.33
C LEU A 529 -8.95 9.09 3.46
N LEU A 530 -7.83 9.50 4.09
CA LEU A 530 -7.82 10.60 5.07
C LEU A 530 -8.03 11.97 4.40
N GLU A 531 -7.61 12.14 3.15
CA GLU A 531 -7.97 13.33 2.36
C GLU A 531 -9.46 13.33 1.98
N ARG A 532 -9.99 12.19 1.54
CA ARG A 532 -11.41 12.04 1.18
C ARG A 532 -12.35 12.21 2.38
N TYR A 533 -11.92 11.76 3.56
CA TYR A 533 -12.70 11.83 4.81
C TYR A 533 -11.86 12.42 5.96
N PRO A 534 -11.62 13.74 6.00
CA PRO A 534 -10.77 14.38 7.02
C PRO A 534 -11.28 14.17 8.46
N ASP A 535 -12.60 14.01 8.62
CA ASP A 535 -13.24 13.70 9.90
C ASP A 535 -12.91 12.30 10.45
N LEU A 536 -12.24 11.44 9.66
CA LEU A 536 -11.74 10.15 10.10
C LEU A 536 -10.29 10.20 10.60
N ASP A 537 -9.57 11.32 10.43
CA ASP A 537 -8.22 11.47 10.98
C ASP A 537 -8.29 11.58 12.52
N PRO A 538 -7.63 10.66 13.27
CA PRO A 538 -7.59 10.74 14.73
C PRO A 538 -6.98 12.03 15.27
N ALA A 539 -6.09 12.70 14.52
CA ALA A 539 -5.51 13.98 14.93
C ALA A 539 -6.53 15.12 14.88
N VAL A 540 -7.30 15.22 13.79
CA VAL A 540 -8.37 16.22 13.62
C VAL A 540 -9.42 16.07 14.73
N ARG A 541 -9.79 14.83 15.08
CA ARG A 541 -10.70 14.56 16.21
C ARG A 541 -10.16 14.98 17.56
N ALA A 542 -8.85 14.89 17.77
CA ALA A 542 -8.20 15.29 19.02
C ALA A 542 -8.03 16.81 19.14
N GLU A 543 -8.03 17.53 18.02
CA GLU A 543 -7.97 19.00 17.96
C GLU A 543 -9.35 19.63 18.16
N VAL A 544 -10.41 19.07 17.58
CA VAL A 544 -11.82 19.52 17.76
C VAL A 544 -12.37 19.20 19.17
N ALA A 545 -11.71 18.30 19.92
CA ALA A 545 -12.08 17.93 21.29
C ALA A 545 -11.30 18.71 22.38
N ARG A 546 -10.52 19.72 21.99
CA ARG A 546 -9.78 20.65 22.88
C ARG A 546 -10.37 22.05 22.78
#